data_AF-A0A1Q3CF68-F1
#
_entry.id   AF-A0A1Q3CF68-F1
#
_cell.length_a   1.000
_cell.length_b   1.000
_cell.length_c   1.000
_cell.angle_alpha   90.00
_cell.angle_beta   90.00
_cell.angle_gamma   90.00
#
_symmetry.space_group_name_H-M   'P 1'
#
loop_
_entity.id
_entity.type
_entity.pdbx_description
1 polymer ?
#
loop_
_entity_poly.entity_id
_entity_poly.type
_entity_poly.pdbx_seq_one_letter_code
_entity_poly.pdbx_strand_id
1 'polypeptide(L)'
;MWRALWKQHSPNKIKLFAWRACHDALTLKANMAQRGIDMQLLCLICANGDEAKKHLFFECEWAMEVWECSGLVIWQQTQTIDSFAGWVDLLWQKLDKNSLWI
;
A
#
# COMPACT_ATOMS: atom_id res chain seq x y z
N MET A 1 -1.41 -16.15 1.31
CA MET A 1 -1.83 -14.80 0.89
C MET A 1 -3.16 -14.76 0.12
N TRP A 2 -3.27 -15.19 -1.16
CA TRP A 2 -4.50 -14.94 -1.94
C TRP A 2 -5.79 -15.59 -1.45
N ARG A 3 -5.73 -16.85 -1.00
CA ARG A 3 -6.91 -17.51 -0.40
C ARG A 3 -7.43 -16.75 0.82
N ALA A 4 -6.55 -16.13 1.60
CA ALA A 4 -6.93 -15.32 2.76
C ALA A 4 -7.57 -14.00 2.30
N LEU A 5 -6.92 -13.27 1.38
CA LEU A 5 -7.43 -12.02 0.82
C LEU A 5 -8.87 -12.15 0.29
N TRP A 6 -9.16 -13.21 -0.45
CA TRP A 6 -10.49 -13.40 -1.04
C TRP A 6 -11.55 -13.85 -0.03
N LYS A 7 -11.14 -14.54 1.05
CA LYS A 7 -12.00 -14.94 2.17
C LYS A 7 -12.35 -13.78 3.11
N GLN A 8 -11.61 -12.69 3.07
CA GLN A 8 -11.84 -11.55 3.96
C GLN A 8 -13.22 -10.92 3.78
N HIS A 9 -13.82 -10.44 4.86
CA HIS A 9 -15.10 -9.73 4.82
C HIS A 9 -14.89 -8.24 4.48
N SER A 10 -14.38 -7.99 3.28
CA SER A 10 -14.13 -6.64 2.77
C SER A 10 -14.71 -6.47 1.36
N PRO A 11 -15.08 -5.24 0.97
CA PRO A 11 -15.52 -4.96 -0.40
C PRO A 11 -14.52 -5.45 -1.45
N ASN A 12 -15.03 -6.03 -2.53
CA ASN A 12 -14.20 -6.56 -3.63
C ASN A 12 -13.26 -5.50 -4.24
N LYS A 13 -13.66 -4.23 -4.20
CA LYS A 13 -12.81 -3.10 -4.64
C LYS A 13 -11.49 -3.02 -3.86
N ILE A 14 -11.54 -3.23 -2.54
CA ILE A 14 -10.36 -3.21 -1.67
C ILE A 14 -9.48 -4.44 -1.93
N LYS A 15 -10.09 -5.62 -2.05
CA LYS A 15 -9.39 -6.86 -2.39
C LYS A 15 -8.65 -6.75 -3.73
N LEU A 16 -9.32 -6.23 -4.75
CA LEU A 16 -8.74 -6.03 -6.08
C LEU A 16 -7.58 -5.03 -6.04
N PHE A 17 -7.73 -3.94 -5.28
CA PHE A 17 -6.66 -2.97 -5.08
C PHE A 17 -5.43 -3.60 -4.42
N ALA A 18 -5.61 -4.33 -3.33
CA ALA A 18 -4.51 -5.02 -2.63
C ALA A 18 -3.82 -6.04 -3.55
N TRP A 19 -4.59 -6.81 -4.31
CA TRP A 19 -4.05 -7.73 -5.30
C TRP A 19 -3.20 -6.98 -6.35
N ARG A 20 -3.71 -5.90 -6.93
CA ARG A 20 -2.97 -5.09 -7.92
C ARG A 20 -1.69 -4.51 -7.34
N ALA A 21 -1.72 -4.06 -6.09
CA ALA A 21 -0.60 -3.47 -5.39
C ALA A 21 0.52 -4.49 -5.13
N CYS A 22 0.18 -5.73 -4.76
CA CYS A 22 1.16 -6.79 -4.56
C CYS A 22 1.78 -7.31 -5.86
N HIS A 23 1.08 -7.21 -6.99
CA HIS A 23 1.54 -7.71 -8.30
C HIS A 23 2.16 -6.63 -9.21
N ASP A 24 2.53 -5.47 -8.65
CA ASP A 24 3.08 -4.34 -9.43
C ASP A 24 2.19 -3.94 -10.63
N ALA A 25 0.89 -4.20 -10.50
CA ALA A 25 -0.11 -3.90 -11.49
C ALA A 25 -0.73 -2.51 -11.29
N LEU A 26 -0.32 -1.79 -10.24
CA LEU A 26 -0.63 -0.36 -10.09
C LEU A 26 0.16 0.44 -11.14
N THR A 27 -0.51 1.43 -11.73
CA THR A 27 0.09 2.43 -12.60
C THR A 27 0.89 3.44 -11.79
N LEU A 28 1.96 2.97 -11.16
CA LEU A 28 2.99 3.80 -10.54
C LEU A 28 4.04 4.14 -11.59
N LYS A 29 4.61 5.35 -11.50
CA LYS A 29 5.65 5.77 -12.45
C LYS A 29 6.86 4.84 -12.43
N ALA A 30 7.27 4.35 -11.26
CA ALA A 30 8.33 3.35 -11.14
C ALA A 30 8.01 2.06 -11.94
N ASN A 31 6.75 1.62 -11.94
CA ASN A 31 6.31 0.42 -12.68
C ASN A 31 6.23 0.70 -14.19
N MET A 32 5.93 1.92 -14.60
CA MET A 32 5.96 2.34 -16.01
C MET A 32 7.40 2.41 -16.53
N ALA A 33 8.33 2.97 -15.75
CA ALA A 33 9.75 3.03 -16.10
C ALA A 33 10.38 1.64 -16.22
N GLN A 34 10.02 0.68 -15.35
CA GLN A 34 10.42 -0.72 -15.48
C GLN A 34 9.95 -1.38 -16.80
N ARG A 35 8.87 -0.86 -17.40
CA ARG A 35 8.35 -1.31 -18.70
C ARG A 35 8.99 -0.55 -19.89
N GLY A 36 10.02 0.26 -19.64
CA GLY A 36 10.75 1.00 -20.67
C GLY A 36 10.08 2.31 -21.09
N ILE A 37 9.10 2.82 -20.34
CA ILE A 37 8.50 4.13 -20.60
C ILE A 37 9.38 5.19 -19.93
N ASP A 38 10.03 6.03 -20.74
CA ASP A 38 10.82 7.15 -20.24
C ASP A 38 9.90 8.23 -19.67
N MET A 39 10.01 8.48 -18.36
CA MET A 39 9.22 9.48 -17.67
C MET A 39 9.88 9.92 -16.36
N GLN A 40 9.59 11.15 -15.92
CA GLN A 40 10.02 11.64 -14.62
C GLN A 40 9.31 10.89 -13.50
N LEU A 41 10.08 10.23 -12.64
CA LEU A 41 9.58 9.39 -11.55
C LEU A 41 9.03 10.18 -10.35
N LEU A 42 9.25 11.48 -10.27
CA LEU A 42 8.84 12.32 -9.13
C LEU A 42 7.39 12.09 -8.68
N CYS A 43 7.19 11.86 -7.39
CA CYS A 43 5.87 11.77 -6.78
C CYS A 43 5.08 13.07 -6.97
N LEU A 44 3.89 12.99 -7.56
CA LEU A 44 3.04 14.17 -7.79
C LEU A 44 2.33 14.68 -6.54
N ILE A 45 2.31 13.90 -5.46
CA ILE A 45 1.58 14.22 -4.22
C ILE A 45 2.43 15.12 -3.32
N CYS A 46 3.61 14.65 -2.92
CA CYS A 46 4.52 15.41 -2.05
C CYS A 46 5.62 16.16 -2.82
N ALA A 47 5.76 15.93 -4.13
CA ALA A 47 6.86 16.47 -4.94
C ALA A 47 8.26 16.15 -4.38
N ASN A 48 8.38 15.10 -3.57
CA ASN A 48 9.59 14.71 -2.87
C ASN A 48 9.80 13.20 -2.97
N GLY A 49 10.83 12.76 -3.70
CA GLY A 49 11.11 11.35 -3.96
C GLY A 49 10.36 10.76 -5.16
N ASP A 50 10.71 9.53 -5.52
CA ASP A 50 10.13 8.83 -6.67
C ASP A 50 8.79 8.18 -6.32
N GLU A 51 7.84 8.22 -7.27
CA GLU A 51 6.54 7.55 -7.22
C GLU A 51 6.72 6.02 -7.39
N ALA A 52 7.23 5.43 -6.32
CA ALA A 52 7.38 4.01 -6.13
C ALA A 52 6.37 3.51 -5.09
N LYS A 53 6.16 2.20 -5.07
CA LYS A 53 5.21 1.55 -4.15
C LYS A 53 5.50 1.90 -2.69
N LYS A 54 6.75 1.76 -2.26
CA LYS A 54 7.15 2.06 -0.87
C LYS A 54 6.89 3.53 -0.53
N HIS A 55 7.23 4.43 -1.44
CA HIS A 55 7.02 5.85 -1.27
C HIS A 55 5.53 6.19 -1.14
N LEU A 56 4.72 5.80 -2.13
CA LEU A 56 3.29 6.15 -2.18
C LEU A 56 2.50 5.63 -0.97
N PHE A 57 2.89 4.50 -0.40
CA PHE A 57 2.17 3.89 0.72
C PHE A 57 2.76 4.23 2.09
N PHE A 58 4.06 4.54 2.22
CA PHE A 58 4.71 4.64 3.54
C PHE A 58 5.63 5.84 3.76
N GLU A 59 6.31 6.33 2.72
CA GLU A 59 7.34 7.37 2.89
C GLU A 59 6.84 8.75 2.44
N CYS A 60 5.77 8.79 1.64
CA CYS A 60 5.11 10.02 1.27
C CYS A 60 4.49 10.66 2.51
N GLU A 61 4.79 11.95 2.73
CA GLU A 61 4.26 12.76 3.83
C GLU A 61 2.73 12.65 3.93
N TRP A 62 2.07 12.73 2.78
CA TRP A 62 0.63 12.60 2.70
C TRP A 62 0.12 11.21 3.09
N ALA A 63 0.85 10.15 2.72
CA ALA A 63 0.50 8.80 3.12
C ALA A 63 0.66 8.61 4.63
N MET A 64 1.71 9.17 5.23
CA MET A 64 1.93 9.15 6.67
C MET A 64 0.77 9.82 7.41
N GLU A 65 0.34 11.01 6.98
CA GLU A 65 -0.82 11.71 7.54
C GLU A 65 -2.10 10.88 7.47
N VAL A 66 -2.37 10.22 6.34
CA VAL A 66 -3.54 9.34 6.19
C VAL A 66 -3.50 8.19 7.20
N TRP A 67 -2.33 7.58 7.40
CA TRP A 67 -2.19 6.51 8.40
C TRP A 67 -2.37 7.05 9.82
N GLU A 68 -1.84 8.23 10.14
CA GLU A 68 -2.05 8.92 11.41
C GLU A 68 -3.53 9.17 11.70
N CYS A 69 -4.27 9.68 10.73
CA CYS A 69 -5.71 9.91 10.87
C CYS A 69 -6.53 8.61 10.96
N SER A 70 -6.04 7.50 10.40
CA SER A 70 -6.76 6.22 10.41
C SER A 70 -6.83 5.55 11.79
N GLY A 71 -5.99 5.98 12.74
CA GLY A 71 -5.83 5.32 14.05
C GLY A 71 -5.13 3.95 13.97
N LEU A 72 -4.76 3.50 12.78
CA LEU A 72 -3.97 2.30 12.59
C LEU A 72 -2.49 2.68 12.77
N VAL A 73 -1.89 2.29 13.90
CA VAL A 73 -0.46 2.51 14.20
C VAL A 73 0.41 1.60 13.32
N ILE A 74 0.42 1.89 12.02
CA ILE A 74 1.08 1.09 10.98
C ILE A 74 2.44 1.70 10.63
N TRP A 75 2.56 3.03 10.62
CA TRP A 75 3.79 3.73 10.25
C TRP A 75 4.99 3.41 11.15
N GLN A 76 4.78 3.01 12.40
CA GLN A 76 5.87 2.61 13.31
C GLN A 76 6.51 1.27 12.92
N GLN A 77 5.81 0.44 12.13
CA GLN A 77 6.27 -0.90 11.72
C GLN A 77 6.77 -0.95 10.28
N THR A 78 6.66 0.14 9.51
CA THR A 78 7.04 0.16 8.08
C THR A 78 8.55 0.09 7.87
N GLN A 79 9.37 0.42 8.88
CA GLN A 79 10.83 0.32 8.78
C GLN A 79 11.36 -1.12 8.83
N THR A 80 10.57 -2.08 9.33
CA THR A 80 10.96 -3.49 9.43
C THR A 80 10.38 -4.38 8.34
N ILE A 81 9.54 -3.82 7.46
CA ILE A 81 8.88 -4.59 6.41
C ILE A 81 9.73 -4.54 5.13
N ASP A 82 10.25 -5.70 4.76
CA ASP A 82 11.06 -5.97 3.58
C ASP A 82 10.24 -6.11 2.28
N SER A 83 8.92 -6.33 2.39
CA SER A 83 8.03 -6.50 1.23
C SER A 83 6.63 -5.93 1.43
N PHE A 84 6.07 -5.34 0.36
CA PHE A 84 4.69 -4.85 0.37
C PHE A 84 3.66 -5.95 0.69
N ALA A 85 3.94 -7.19 0.28
CA ALA A 85 3.13 -8.36 0.64
C ALA A 85 3.08 -8.58 2.16
N GLY A 86 4.24 -8.54 2.82
CA GLY A 86 4.31 -8.62 4.29
C GLY A 86 3.55 -7.49 4.98
N TRP A 87 3.59 -6.29 4.41
CA TRP A 87 2.78 -5.18 4.91
C TRP A 87 1.28 -5.44 4.78
N VAL A 88 0.82 -5.90 3.61
CA VAL A 88 -0.61 -6.23 3.39
C VAL A 88 -1.08 -7.28 4.40
N ASP A 89 -0.25 -8.29 4.70
CA ASP A 89 -0.57 -9.28 5.71
C ASP A 89 -0.68 -8.68 7.13
N LEU A 90 0.19 -7.75 7.51
CA LEU A 90 0.10 -7.03 8.79
C LEU A 90 -1.14 -6.13 8.89
N LEU A 91 -1.44 -5.40 7.82
CA LEU A 91 -2.65 -4.57 7.72
C LEU A 91 -3.89 -5.44 7.96
N TRP A 92 -3.98 -6.61 7.32
CA TRP A 92 -5.13 -7.50 7.50
C TRP A 92 -5.24 -8.04 8.92
N GLN A 93 -4.13 -8.42 9.55
CA GLN A 93 -4.15 -8.84 10.96
C GLN A 93 -4.65 -7.73 11.90
N LYS A 94 -4.33 -6.46 11.58
CA LYS A 94 -4.78 -5.31 12.37
C LYS A 94 -6.24 -4.98 12.13
N LEU A 95 -6.71 -5.05 10.88
CA LEU A 95 -8.10 -4.83 10.54
C LEU A 95 -9.02 -5.94 11.06
N ASP A 96 -8.57 -7.20 11.06
CA ASP A 96 -9.34 -8.32 11.60
C ASP A 96 -9.53 -8.23 13.13
N LYS A 97 -8.49 -7.76 13.84
CA LYS A 97 -8.56 -7.52 15.30
C LYS A 97 -9.47 -6.36 15.67
N ASN A 98 -9.65 -5.41 14.76
CA ASN A 98 -10.50 -4.24 14.94
C ASN A 98 -11.86 -4.48 14.28
N SER A 99 -12.45 -5.66 14.51
CA SER A 99 -13.78 -6.08 14.02
C SER A 99 -14.89 -5.17 14.58
N LEU A 100 -14.92 -3.94 14.10
CA LEU A 100 -15.93 -2.90 14.23
C LEU A 100 -16.51 -2.67 12.85
N TRP A 101 -17.04 -3.75 12.26
CA TRP A 101 -17.96 -3.65 11.14
C TRP A 101 -19.11 -4.65 11.31
N ILE A 102 -19.64 -4.74 12.54
CA ILE A 102 -21.07 -4.60 12.90
C ILE A 102 -21.11 -3.96 14.29
#